data_AF-A0A1T4MQV5-F1
#
_entry.id   AF-A0A1T4MQV5-F1
#
_cell.length_a   1.000
_cell.length_b   1.000
_cell.length_c   1.000
_cell.angle_alpha   90.00
_cell.angle_beta   90.00
_cell.angle_gamma   90.00
#
_symmetry.space_group_name_H-M   'P 1'
#
loop_
_entity.id
_entity.type
_entity.pdbx_description
1 polymer ?
#
loop_
_entity_poly.entity_id
_entity_poly.type
_entity_poly.pdbx_seq_one_letter_code
_entity_poly.pdbx_strand_id
1 'polypeptide(L)' 'MAMKRFKQVYSDGLGSYYTIIEDTVTGVQYLLFDKGGHDGGLAITPLLDAEGKPMINKTGHNMHKEEWI' A
#
# COMPACT_ATOMS: atom_id res chain seq x y z
N MET A 1 -20.06 -1.46 14.45
CA MET A 1 -19.02 -0.62 13.82
C MET A 1 -18.78 -1.13 12.41
N ALA A 2 -18.67 -0.26 11.41
CA ALA A 2 -18.38 -0.67 10.03
C ALA A 2 -16.90 -1.07 9.90
N MET A 3 -16.61 -2.16 9.18
CA MET A 3 -15.23 -2.61 8.92
C MET A 3 -14.54 -1.65 7.94
N LYS A 4 -13.35 -1.16 8.29
CA LYS A 4 -12.52 -0.36 7.39
C LYS A 4 -11.78 -1.28 6.42
N ARG A 5 -12.21 -1.31 5.15
CA ARG A 5 -11.63 -2.20 4.13
C ARG A 5 -10.20 -1.83 3.72
N PHE A 6 -9.85 -0.54 3.73
CA PHE A 6 -8.52 -0.09 3.33
C PHE A 6 -7.78 0.56 4.50
N LYS A 7 -6.53 0.15 4.73
CA LYS A 7 -5.63 0.79 5.70
C LYS A 7 -4.40 1.33 5.00
N GLN A 8 -3.93 2.49 5.41
CA GLN A 8 -2.65 3.03 4.97
C GLN A 8 -1.52 2.28 5.67
N VAL A 9 -0.53 1.80 4.91
CA VAL A 9 0.64 1.08 5.43
C VAL A 9 1.96 1.82 5.19
N TYR A 10 1.98 2.78 4.26
CA TYR A 10 3.10 3.69 4.04
C TYR A 10 2.61 5.04 3.49
N SER A 11 3.30 6.12 3.83
CA SER A 11 3.12 7.46 3.26
C SER A 11 4.46 8.20 3.29
N ASP A 12 4.73 8.94 2.23
CA ASP A 12 6.01 9.63 2.00
C ASP A 12 6.14 10.97 2.78
N GLY A 13 5.25 11.24 3.74
CA GLY A 13 5.27 12.45 4.58
C GLY A 13 4.34 13.60 4.14
N LEU A 14 4.59 14.82 4.63
CA LEU A 14 3.72 15.98 4.35
C LEU A 14 3.78 16.35 2.86
N GLY A 15 2.63 16.30 2.19
CA GLY A 15 2.53 16.47 0.73
C GLY A 15 2.60 15.16 -0.06
N SER A 16 2.37 14.01 0.60
CA SER A 16 2.42 12.66 0.01
C SER A 16 1.61 12.56 -1.29
N TYR A 17 2.29 12.72 -2.41
CA TYR A 17 1.77 12.29 -3.70
C TYR A 17 1.63 10.78 -3.74
N TYR A 18 2.43 10.02 -2.98
CA TYR A 18 2.44 8.55 -3.01
C TYR A 18 2.13 7.96 -1.64
N THR A 19 1.14 7.07 -1.59
CA THR A 19 0.67 6.36 -0.40
C THR A 19 0.49 4.88 -0.73
N ILE A 20 0.89 3.97 0.16
CA ILE A 20 0.55 2.55 0.01
C ILE A 20 -0.63 2.24 0.92
N ILE A 21 -1.68 1.65 0.34
CA ILE A 21 -2.86 1.16 1.06
C ILE A 21 -3.01 -0.35 0.88
N GLU A 22 -3.51 -1.04 1.91
CA GLU A 22 -3.78 -2.48 1.91
C GLU A 22 -5.28 -2.73 2.02
N ASP A 23 -5.84 -3.59 1.15
CA ASP A 23 -7.18 -4.17 1.32
C ASP A 23 -7.12 -5.23 2.43
N THR A 24 -7.73 -4.93 3.57
CA THR A 24 -7.70 -5.80 4.76
C THR A 24 -8.42 -7.13 4.58
N VAL A 25 -9.21 -7.29 3.51
CA VAL A 25 -9.92 -8.55 3.19
C VAL A 25 -9.01 -9.50 2.41
N THR A 26 -8.20 -8.97 1.49
CA THR A 26 -7.41 -9.77 0.54
C THR A 26 -5.90 -9.74 0.83
N GLY A 27 -5.44 -8.74 1.58
CA GLY A 27 -4.02 -8.44 1.80
C GLY A 27 -3.33 -7.79 0.60
N VAL A 28 -4.05 -7.49 -0.49
CA VAL A 28 -3.48 -6.82 -1.68
C VAL A 28 -3.08 -5.39 -1.33
N GLN A 29 -1.88 -5.00 -1.77
CA GLN A 29 -1.37 -3.64 -1.63
C GLN A 29 -1.51 -2.83 -2.92
N TYR A 30 -1.77 -1.54 -2.76
CA TYR A 30 -1.96 -0.59 -3.85
C TYR A 30 -1.13 0.67 -3.63
N LEU A 31 -0.55 1.20 -4.70
CA LEU A 31 -0.07 2.56 -4.76
C LEU A 31 -1.26 3.49 -5.04
N LEU A 32 -1.57 4.35 -4.09
CA LEU A 32 -2.47 5.48 -4.24
C LEU A 32 -1.62 6.71 -4.50
N PHE A 33 -1.86 7.40 -5.61
CA PHE A 33 -1.20 8.68 -5.85
C PHE A 33 -2.09 9.76 -6.43
N ASP A 34 -1.82 10.99 -6.01
CA ASP A 34 -2.48 12.20 -6.51
C ASP A 34 -1.77 12.65 -7.79
N LYS A 35 -2.54 12.83 -8.87
CA LYS A 35 -1.99 13.30 -10.16
C LYS A 35 -1.74 14.82 -10.19
N GLY A 36 -2.23 15.57 -9.20
CA GLY A 36 -2.13 17.02 -9.11
C GLY A 36 -2.98 17.76 -10.16
N GLY A 37 -3.28 19.03 -9.88
CA GLY A 37 -4.01 19.93 -10.79
C GLY A 37 -5.48 20.20 -10.38
N HIS A 38 -6.13 21.15 -11.07
CA HIS A 38 -7.50 21.62 -10.76
C HIS A 38 -8.57 20.52 -10.91
N ASP A 39 -8.32 19.54 -11.79
CA ASP A 39 -9.12 18.33 -12.00
C ASP A 39 -8.42 17.05 -11.48
N GLY A 40 -7.44 17.22 -10.57
CA GLY A 40 -6.49 16.19 -10.13
C GLY A 40 -7.17 14.91 -9.62
N GLY A 41 -7.28 13.92 -10.49
CA GLY A 41 -7.84 12.62 -10.15
C GLY A 41 -6.90 11.80 -9.29
N LEU A 42 -7.47 10.95 -8.43
CA LEU A 42 -6.72 9.93 -7.71
C LEU A 42 -6.44 8.74 -8.64
N ALA A 43 -5.21 8.28 -8.65
CA ALA A 43 -4.81 7.06 -9.33
C ALA A 43 -4.55 5.97 -8.30
N ILE A 44 -5.02 4.76 -8.60
CA ILE A 44 -4.76 3.56 -7.82
C ILE A 44 -4.16 2.50 -8.74
N THR A 45 -3.08 1.85 -8.31
CA THR A 45 -2.40 0.80 -9.08
C THR A 45 -2.00 -0.34 -8.14
N PRO A 46 -2.33 -1.61 -8.45
CA PRO A 46 -1.87 -2.72 -7.64
C PRO A 46 -0.35 -2.81 -7.66
N LEU A 47 0.27 -3.01 -6.51
CA LEU A 47 1.67 -3.40 -6.48
C LEU A 47 1.78 -4.85 -6.94
N LEU A 48 2.81 -5.16 -7.74
CA LEU A 48 3.00 -6.50 -8.29
C LEU A 48 4.23 -7.18 -7.68
N ASP A 49 4.17 -8.50 -7.55
CA ASP A 49 5.33 -9.33 -7.23
C ASP A 49 6.20 -9.62 -8.48
N ALA A 50 7.25 -10.40 -8.31
CA ALA A 50 8.20 -10.72 -9.39
C ALA A 50 7.55 -11.52 -10.53
N GLU A 51 6.46 -12.22 -10.26
CA GLU A 51 5.68 -12.98 -11.24
C GLU A 51 4.58 -12.16 -11.91
N GLY A 52 4.46 -10.86 -11.57
CA GLY A 52 3.44 -9.97 -12.09
C GLY A 52 2.05 -10.17 -11.48
N LYS A 53 1.94 -10.88 -10.35
CA LYS A 53 0.69 -11.04 -9.60
C LYS A 53 0.55 -9.94 -8.56
N PRO A 54 -0.66 -9.62 -8.09
CA PRO A 54 -0.85 -8.66 -7.01
C PRO A 54 -0.03 -9.03 -5.77
N MET A 55 0.77 -8.09 -5.29
CA MET A 55 1.55 -8.24 -4.08
C MET A 55 0.60 -8.36 -2.87
N ILE A 56 0.69 -9.49 -2.20
CA ILE A 56 -0.04 -9.76 -0.96
C ILE A 56 0.91 -9.53 0.22
N ASN A 57 0.46 -8.77 1.22
CA ASN A 57 1.19 -8.64 2.47
C ASN A 57 1.21 -10.00 3.20
N LYS A 58 2.35 -10.69 3.16
CA LYS A 58 2.58 -12.01 3.79
C LYS A 58 2.93 -11.87 5.28
N THR A 59 2.27 -11.00 6.04
CA THR A 59 2.42 -10.89 7.50
C THR A 59 1.82 -12.09 8.27
N GLY A 60 2.15 -13.30 7.81
CA GLY A 60 2.19 -14.54 8.58
C GLY A 60 3.56 -15.24 8.50
N HIS A 61 4.59 -14.62 7.89
CA HIS A 61 5.96 -15.12 7.92
C HIS A 61 6.86 -14.12 8.66
N ASN A 62 7.50 -14.62 9.72
CA ASN A 62 8.33 -13.88 10.66
C ASN A 62 9.26 -12.88 9.95
N MET A 63 9.11 -11.60 10.26
CA MET A 63 10.22 -10.68 10.15
C MET A 63 11.27 -11.15 11.17
N HIS A 64 12.22 -11.97 10.74
CA HIS A 64 13.48 -12.08 11.43
C HIS A 64 14.04 -10.66 11.50
N LYS A 65 13.99 -10.08 12.71
CA LYS A 65 14.76 -8.89 13.05
C LYS A 65 16.21 -9.29 12.86
N GLU A 66 16.81 -8.95 11.73
CA GLU A 66 18.25 -8.97 11.61
C GLU A 66 18.77 -7.81 12.46
N GLU A 67 19.32 -8.19 13.61
CA GLU A 67 20.13 -7.36 14.47
C GLU A 67 21.34 -6.87 13.67
N TRP A 68 21.46 -5.56 13.49
CA TRP A 68 22.68 -4.96 12.97
C TRP A 68 23.64 -4.76 14.13
N ILE A 69 24.75 -5.51 14.08
CA ILE A 69 26.02 -5.29 14.79
C ILE A 69 26.65 -3.99 14.25
#